data_AF-A0A7K3X1M8-F1
#
_entry.id   AF-A0A7K3X1M8-F1
#
_cell.length_a   1.000
_cell.length_b   1.000
_cell.length_c   1.000
_cell.angle_alpha   90.00
_cell.angle_beta   90.00
_cell.angle_gamma   90.00
#
_symmetry.space_group_name_H-M   'P 1'
#
loop_
_entity.id
_entity.type
_entity.pdbx_description
1 polymer ?
#
loop_
_entity_poly.entity_id
_entity_poly.type
_entity_poly.pdbx_seq_one_letter_code
_entity_poly.pdbx_strand_id
1 'polypeptide(L)'
;MARMGRLTAAGIALAAAGATATGVVVHRRERSPRAAGSDPRPGRWQVVTVAGRPEEVLPLGRWPEPLRRLDGAVELHARPAPGGRGTELAARPLGGDPGFPGLGAHLVGDDPGRFLRQALREAKQLAETGEVLRADRSRLDRPAASG
;
A
#
# COMPACT_ATOMS: atom_id res chain seq x y z
N MET A 1 -22.68 16.81 -52.07
CA MET A 1 -21.49 17.53 -51.56
C MET A 1 -20.52 16.51 -50.99
N ALA A 2 -19.52 16.13 -51.80
CA ALA A 2 -18.49 15.17 -51.41
C ALA A 2 -17.34 15.91 -50.71
N ARG A 3 -16.87 15.42 -49.57
CA ARG A 3 -15.55 15.77 -49.02
C ARG A 3 -14.67 14.54 -49.03
N MET A 4 -13.76 14.57 -49.99
CA MET A 4 -12.56 13.75 -50.11
C MET A 4 -11.55 14.22 -49.06
N GLY A 5 -10.86 13.28 -48.42
CA GLY A 5 -9.72 13.54 -47.55
C GLY A 5 -8.97 12.26 -47.27
N ARG A 6 -8.13 11.84 -48.22
CA ARG A 6 -7.14 10.77 -48.06
C ARG A 6 -5.96 11.29 -47.25
N LEU A 7 -5.39 10.49 -46.35
CA LEU A 7 -4.06 9.86 -46.53
C LEU A 7 -3.53 9.29 -45.20
N THR A 8 -2.99 8.10 -45.35
CA THR A 8 -2.22 7.27 -44.42
C THR A 8 -0.93 7.93 -43.95
N ALA A 9 -0.60 7.77 -42.67
CA ALA A 9 0.77 7.80 -42.18
C ALA A 9 0.93 6.70 -41.11
N ALA A 10 1.53 5.59 -41.54
CA ALA A 10 2.04 4.55 -40.66
C ALA A 10 3.27 5.08 -39.93
N GLY A 11 3.19 5.20 -38.61
CA GLY A 11 4.33 5.46 -37.75
C GLY A 11 4.79 4.16 -37.12
N ILE A 12 5.81 3.52 -37.70
CA ILE A 12 6.59 2.49 -37.00
C ILE A 12 7.42 3.23 -35.95
N ALA A 13 6.92 3.27 -34.71
CA ALA A 13 7.71 3.67 -33.56
C ALA A 13 8.41 2.42 -33.02
N LEU A 14 9.64 2.21 -33.47
CA LEU A 14 10.59 1.29 -32.87
C LEU A 14 10.98 1.87 -31.49
N ALA A 15 10.20 1.55 -30.46
CA ALA A 15 10.49 1.96 -29.09
C ALA A 15 11.39 0.90 -28.44
N ALA A 16 12.55 1.36 -28.01
CA ALA A 16 13.61 0.61 -27.37
C ALA A 16 13.11 -0.27 -26.20
N ALA A 17 13.84 -1.37 -25.97
CA ALA A 17 13.67 -2.25 -24.83
C ALA A 17 13.90 -1.49 -23.51
N GLY A 18 12.85 -0.87 -23.00
CA GLY A 18 12.76 -0.40 -21.63
C GLY A 18 12.04 -1.47 -20.82
N ALA A 19 12.69 -2.01 -19.80
CA ALA A 19 12.06 -2.90 -18.82
C ALA A 19 10.79 -2.24 -18.30
N THR A 20 9.63 -2.71 -18.78
CA THR A 20 8.34 -2.27 -18.29
C THR A 20 8.18 -2.88 -16.90
N ALA A 21 8.62 -2.14 -15.89
CA ALA A 21 8.31 -2.43 -14.49
C ALA A 21 6.80 -2.20 -14.30
N THR A 22 6.01 -3.19 -14.70
CA THR A 22 4.57 -3.25 -14.43
C THR A 22 4.40 -3.45 -12.94
N GLY A 23 4.37 -2.35 -12.17
CA GLY A 23 3.96 -2.40 -10.77
C GLY A 23 2.51 -2.88 -10.68
N VAL A 24 2.22 -3.74 -9.71
CA VAL A 24 0.85 -4.18 -9.45
C VAL A 24 0.18 -3.10 -8.61
N VAL A 25 -0.83 -2.46 -9.20
CA VAL A 25 -1.62 -1.42 -8.55
C VAL A 25 -3.01 -1.98 -8.27
N VAL A 26 -3.35 -2.14 -6.98
CA VAL A 26 -4.70 -2.53 -6.57
C VAL A 26 -5.46 -1.26 -6.22
N HIS A 27 -6.16 -0.70 -7.21
CA HIS A 27 -7.12 0.39 -7.00
C HIS A 27 -8.53 -0.20 -6.94
N ARG A 28 -9.10 -0.34 -5.74
CA ARG A 28 -10.54 -0.55 -5.62
C ARG A 28 -11.25 0.80 -5.69
N ARG A 29 -11.77 1.13 -6.88
CA ARG A 29 -12.68 2.25 -7.07
C ARG A 29 -14.09 1.79 -6.71
N GLU A 30 -14.82 2.58 -5.90
CA GLU A 30 -16.20 3.05 -6.12
C GLU A 30 -16.85 3.53 -4.79
N ARG A 31 -17.26 4.81 -4.83
CA ARG A 31 -18.27 5.57 -4.02
C ARG A 31 -18.21 5.54 -2.49
N SER A 32 -17.86 6.71 -1.92
CA SER A 32 -18.32 7.09 -0.57
C SER A 32 -18.69 8.58 -0.50
N PRO A 33 -19.73 8.98 0.28
CA PRO A 33 -20.23 10.34 0.34
C PRO A 33 -19.22 11.25 1.04
N ARG A 34 -19.13 12.51 0.61
CA ARG A 34 -18.26 13.52 1.22
C ARG A 34 -18.66 13.72 2.69
N ALA A 35 -17.86 13.20 3.62
CA ALA A 35 -17.85 13.66 5.00
C ALA A 35 -17.17 15.04 5.04
N ALA A 36 -17.86 16.02 5.60
CA ALA A 36 -17.35 17.38 5.73
C ALA A 36 -16.41 17.45 6.95
N GLY A 37 -15.12 17.78 6.72
CA GLY A 37 -14.24 18.23 7.81
C GLY A 37 -12.75 17.86 7.78
N SER A 38 -12.22 17.11 6.81
CA SER A 38 -10.80 16.73 6.79
C SER A 38 -9.97 17.42 5.70
N ASP A 39 -8.67 17.63 5.99
CA ASP A 39 -7.67 18.15 5.04
C ASP A 39 -7.69 17.29 3.76
N PRO A 40 -8.00 17.85 2.58
CA PRO A 40 -8.16 17.09 1.34
C PRO A 40 -6.84 16.54 0.77
N ARG A 41 -5.70 16.76 1.42
CA ARG A 41 -4.41 16.25 0.96
C ARG A 41 -4.27 14.76 1.23
N PRO A 42 -3.92 13.94 0.22
CA PRO A 42 -3.68 12.53 0.42
C PRO A 42 -2.77 12.22 1.60
N GLY A 43 -3.21 11.36 2.52
CA GLY A 43 -2.37 10.78 3.56
C GLY A 43 -1.04 10.29 2.99
N ARG A 44 0.05 10.51 3.73
CA ARG A 44 1.41 10.18 3.26
C ARG A 44 1.57 8.67 3.08
N TRP A 45 2.23 8.28 2.00
CA TRP A 45 2.64 6.89 1.77
C TRP A 45 3.62 6.42 2.84
N GLN A 46 3.31 5.29 3.46
CA GLN A 46 4.24 4.53 4.28
C GLN A 46 4.76 3.37 3.45
N VAL A 47 6.07 3.12 3.51
CA VAL A 47 6.75 2.17 2.61
C VAL A 47 7.68 1.24 3.40
N VAL A 48 7.68 -0.04 3.04
CA VAL A 48 8.69 -1.02 3.46
C VAL A 48 9.23 -1.75 2.24
N THR A 49 10.49 -2.18 2.30
CA THR A 49 11.05 -3.10 1.30
C THR A 49 10.88 -4.53 1.80
N VAL A 50 10.27 -5.40 1.01
CA VAL A 50 10.05 -6.83 1.29
C VAL A 50 10.85 -7.66 0.28
N ALA A 51 11.45 -8.77 0.72
CA ALA A 51 12.11 -9.72 -0.16
C ALA A 51 11.12 -10.32 -1.18
N GLY A 52 11.61 -10.65 -2.37
CA GLY A 52 10.80 -11.23 -3.45
C GLY A 52 10.26 -10.21 -4.44
N ARG A 53 9.63 -10.72 -5.50
CA ARG A 53 9.06 -9.94 -6.60
C ARG A 53 7.67 -9.38 -6.25
N PRO A 54 7.20 -8.32 -6.91
CA PRO A 54 5.89 -7.73 -6.61
C PRO A 54 4.73 -8.73 -6.67
N GLU A 55 4.79 -9.68 -7.60
CA GLU A 55 3.78 -10.73 -7.79
C GLU A 55 3.82 -11.81 -6.71
N GLU A 56 4.95 -11.95 -6.00
CA GLU A 56 5.11 -12.85 -4.85
C GLU A 56 4.61 -12.17 -3.57
N VAL A 57 4.87 -10.86 -3.42
CA VAL A 57 4.46 -10.06 -2.26
C VAL A 57 2.97 -9.73 -2.30
N LEU A 58 2.39 -9.49 -3.47
CA LEU A 58 0.98 -9.17 -3.67
C LEU A 58 0.35 -10.07 -4.75
N PRO A 59 0.23 -11.39 -4.49
CA PRO A 59 -0.15 -12.37 -5.50
C PRO A 59 -1.60 -12.17 -5.95
N LEU A 60 -1.78 -11.88 -7.25
CA LEU A 60 -3.09 -11.65 -7.87
C LEU A 60 -3.91 -10.56 -7.15
N GLY A 61 -3.24 -9.57 -6.55
CA GLY A 61 -3.89 -8.52 -5.76
C GLY A 61 -4.42 -8.99 -4.41
N ARG A 62 -4.07 -10.20 -3.94
CA ARG A 62 -4.41 -10.67 -2.59
C ARG A 62 -3.53 -9.98 -1.57
N TRP A 63 -4.16 -9.28 -0.63
CA TRP A 63 -3.47 -8.51 0.40
C TRP A 63 -2.80 -9.44 1.43
N PRO A 64 -1.54 -9.15 1.82
CA PRO A 64 -0.88 -9.88 2.90
C PRO A 64 -1.53 -9.54 4.25
N GLU A 65 -1.47 -10.47 5.22
CA GLU A 65 -1.76 -10.15 6.61
C GLU A 65 -0.60 -9.31 7.20
N PRO A 66 -0.86 -8.38 8.14
CA PRO A 66 -2.17 -8.00 8.67
C PRO A 66 -2.95 -6.98 7.80
N LEU A 67 -2.39 -6.54 6.67
CA LEU A 67 -2.96 -5.48 5.83
C LEU A 67 -4.33 -5.84 5.26
N ARG A 68 -4.64 -7.12 5.06
CA ARG A 68 -5.95 -7.59 4.55
C ARG A 68 -7.14 -7.03 5.35
N ARG A 69 -6.99 -6.78 6.65
CA ARG A 69 -8.04 -6.20 7.51
C ARG A 69 -8.35 -4.74 7.20
N LEU A 70 -7.48 -4.09 6.42
CA LEU A 70 -7.57 -2.69 6.02
C LEU A 70 -8.03 -2.55 4.56
N ASP A 71 -8.41 -3.66 3.91
CA ASP A 71 -8.98 -3.62 2.56
C ASP A 71 -10.22 -2.71 2.56
N GLY A 72 -10.30 -1.85 1.55
CA GLY A 72 -11.32 -0.80 1.44
C GLY A 72 -11.10 0.45 2.30
N ALA A 73 -10.16 0.43 3.26
CA ALA A 73 -9.79 1.61 4.03
C ALA A 73 -8.53 2.30 3.50
N VAL A 74 -7.67 1.58 2.77
CA VAL A 74 -6.35 2.06 2.34
C VAL A 74 -6.10 1.77 0.86
N GLU A 75 -5.19 2.53 0.26
CA GLU A 75 -4.58 2.18 -1.02
C GLU A 75 -3.30 1.38 -0.76
N LEU A 76 -3.11 0.27 -1.48
CA LEU A 76 -1.94 -0.61 -1.34
C LEU A 76 -1.25 -0.82 -2.69
N HIS A 77 0.04 -0.49 -2.77
CA HIS A 77 0.85 -0.56 -3.99
C HIS A 77 2.08 -1.45 -3.78
N ALA A 78 2.39 -2.28 -4.78
CA ALA A 78 3.61 -3.08 -4.81
C ALA A 78 4.40 -2.76 -6.09
N ARG A 79 5.68 -2.40 -5.94
CA ARG A 79 6.59 -2.10 -7.07
C ARG A 79 7.98 -2.65 -6.80
N PRO A 80 8.80 -2.91 -7.84
CA PRO A 80 10.20 -3.25 -7.63
C PRO A 80 10.93 -2.18 -6.80
N ALA A 81 11.72 -2.64 -5.82
CA ALA A 81 12.54 -1.77 -4.98
C ALA A 81 13.80 -1.31 -5.74
N PRO A 82 14.27 -0.07 -5.52
CA PRO A 82 15.51 0.43 -6.10
C PRO A 82 16.71 -0.44 -5.75
N GLY A 83 17.59 -0.64 -6.74
CA GLY A 83 18.81 -1.44 -6.58
C GLY A 83 18.57 -2.95 -6.48
N GLY A 84 17.41 -3.45 -6.93
CA GLY A 84 17.13 -4.89 -6.95
C GLY A 84 16.93 -5.49 -5.56
N ARG A 85 16.55 -4.68 -4.56
CA ARG A 85 16.41 -5.10 -3.15
C ARG A 85 15.11 -5.85 -2.82
N GLY A 86 14.34 -6.25 -3.83
CA GLY A 86 13.02 -6.87 -3.68
C GLY A 86 11.90 -5.93 -4.13
N THR A 87 10.87 -5.79 -3.29
CA THR A 87 9.64 -5.04 -3.59
C THR A 87 9.41 -3.94 -2.56
N GLU A 88 9.14 -2.72 -3.00
CA GLU A 88 8.54 -1.69 -2.15
C GLU A 88 7.04 -1.93 -2.04
N LEU A 89 6.57 -2.25 -0.83
CA LEU A 89 5.17 -2.34 -0.46
C LEU A 89 4.77 -1.05 0.25
N ALA A 90 3.84 -0.31 -0.34
CA ALA A 90 3.43 1.01 0.11
C ALA A 90 1.93 1.06 0.43
N ALA A 91 1.57 1.71 1.54
CA ALA A 91 0.18 1.92 1.94
C ALA A 91 -0.10 3.38 2.36
N ARG A 92 -1.31 3.87 2.07
CA ARG A 92 -1.83 5.15 2.58
C ARG A 92 -3.35 5.09 2.78
N PRO A 93 -3.95 5.91 3.66
CA PRO A 93 -5.41 6.00 3.78
C PRO A 93 -6.11 6.34 2.45
N LEU A 94 -7.27 5.73 2.23
CA LEU A 94 -8.10 5.97 1.05
C LEU A 94 -8.79 7.34 1.14
N GLY A 95 -8.95 8.03 0.01
CA GLY A 95 -9.63 9.33 -0.04
C GLY A 95 -8.82 10.49 0.53
N GLY A 96 -7.62 10.18 1.01
CA GLY A 96 -6.63 11.17 1.39
C GLY A 96 -6.78 11.77 2.77
N ASP A 97 -7.93 11.59 3.42
CA ASP A 97 -8.11 11.90 4.83
C ASP A 97 -7.03 11.18 5.66
N PRO A 98 -6.37 11.84 6.63
CA PRO A 98 -5.51 11.14 7.59
C PRO A 98 -6.26 9.99 8.29
N GLY A 99 -7.57 10.12 8.52
CA GLY A 99 -8.41 9.07 9.10
C GLY A 99 -8.80 7.95 8.12
N PHE A 100 -9.11 6.77 8.65
CA PHE A 100 -9.69 5.68 7.86
C PHE A 100 -11.21 5.76 7.86
N PRO A 101 -11.88 5.61 6.70
CA PRO A 101 -13.33 5.59 6.66
C PRO A 101 -13.90 4.30 7.30
N GLY A 102 -15.06 4.41 7.95
CA GLY A 102 -15.85 3.27 8.42
C GLY A 102 -15.15 2.42 9.50
N LEU A 103 -15.25 1.09 9.38
CA LEU A 103 -14.77 0.12 10.38
C LEU A 103 -13.26 0.25 10.68
N GLY A 104 -12.49 0.81 9.74
CA GLY A 104 -11.04 1.01 9.89
C GLY A 104 -10.67 2.09 10.91
N ALA A 105 -11.55 3.06 11.19
CA ALA A 105 -11.27 4.15 12.14
C ALA A 105 -10.92 3.64 13.54
N HIS A 106 -11.64 2.61 14.02
CA HIS A 106 -11.44 2.04 15.35
C HIS A 106 -10.13 1.26 15.51
N LEU A 107 -9.54 0.78 14.41
CA LEU A 107 -8.30 -0.01 14.47
C LEU A 107 -7.05 0.86 14.67
N VAL A 108 -7.19 2.17 14.49
CA VAL A 108 -6.06 3.01 14.11
C VAL A 108 -5.69 4.03 15.18
N GLY A 109 -6.67 4.46 15.97
CA GLY A 109 -6.47 5.50 16.97
C GLY A 109 -6.02 6.83 16.33
N ASP A 110 -5.29 7.64 17.10
CA ASP A 110 -5.01 9.03 16.74
C ASP A 110 -3.83 9.22 15.75
N ASP A 111 -3.01 8.18 15.51
CA ASP A 111 -1.89 8.24 14.54
C ASP A 111 -1.98 7.13 13.46
N PRO A 112 -2.75 7.38 12.40
CA PRO A 112 -2.87 6.54 11.21
C PRO A 112 -1.54 6.20 10.54
N GLY A 113 -0.61 7.14 10.51
CA GLY A 113 0.70 6.93 9.91
C GLY A 113 1.54 5.91 10.69
N ARG A 114 1.51 5.97 12.02
CA ARG A 114 2.20 5.02 12.90
C ARG A 114 1.59 3.63 12.81
N PHE A 115 0.27 3.54 12.80
CA PHE A 115 -0.42 2.27 12.64
C PHE A 115 -0.05 1.58 11.31
N LEU A 116 -0.09 2.30 10.18
CA LEU A 116 0.30 1.74 8.88
C LEU A 116 1.76 1.29 8.83
N ARG A 117 2.69 2.07 9.42
CA ARG A 117 4.10 1.65 9.52
C ARG A 117 4.23 0.34 10.29
N GLN A 118 3.48 0.18 11.37
CA GLN A 118 3.50 -1.05 12.16
C GLN A 118 2.93 -2.22 11.34
N ALA A 119 1.76 -2.06 10.73
CA ALA A 119 1.13 -3.10 9.92
C ALA A 119 2.00 -3.53 8.72
N LEU A 120 2.66 -2.59 8.04
CA LEU A 120 3.61 -2.89 6.96
C LEU A 120 4.85 -3.64 7.47
N ARG A 121 5.38 -3.30 8.65
CA ARG A 121 6.50 -4.03 9.27
C ARG A 121 6.11 -5.46 9.63
N GLU A 122 4.91 -5.66 10.17
CA GLU A 122 4.40 -7.00 10.48
C GLU A 122 4.18 -7.83 9.20
N ALA A 123 3.64 -7.23 8.14
CA ALA A 123 3.52 -7.89 6.84
C ALA A 123 4.88 -8.29 6.27
N LYS A 124 5.89 -7.41 6.35
CA LYS A 124 7.27 -7.72 5.95
C LYS A 124 7.82 -8.91 6.74
N GLN A 125 7.68 -8.91 8.06
CA GLN A 125 8.17 -9.99 8.91
C GLN A 125 7.47 -11.32 8.59
N LEU A 126 6.15 -11.34 8.48
CA LEU A 126 5.41 -12.54 8.07
C LEU A 126 5.84 -13.06 6.71
N ALA A 127 6.04 -12.16 5.73
CA ALA A 127 6.47 -12.55 4.39
C ALA A 127 7.91 -13.11 4.36
N GLU A 128 8.81 -12.56 5.18
CA GLU A 128 10.24 -12.90 5.14
C GLU A 128 10.63 -14.02 6.10
N THR A 129 9.99 -14.08 7.26
CA THR A 129 10.36 -15.02 8.35
C THR A 129 9.21 -15.93 8.74
N GLY A 130 7.98 -15.70 8.26
CA GLY A 130 6.79 -16.46 8.67
C GLY A 130 6.25 -16.09 10.06
N GLU A 131 6.90 -15.16 10.77
CA GLU A 131 6.61 -14.82 12.17
C GLU A 131 6.67 -13.31 12.39
N VAL A 132 5.89 -12.78 13.34
CA VAL A 132 5.99 -11.38 13.76
C VAL A 132 6.84 -11.30 15.01
N LEU A 133 7.99 -10.63 14.92
CA LEU A 133 8.87 -10.42 16.06
C LEU A 133 8.24 -9.41 17.03
N ARG A 134 8.10 -9.82 18.29
CA ARG A 134 7.68 -8.95 19.38
C ARG A 134 8.90 -8.63 20.23
N ALA A 135 9.03 -7.37 20.63
CA ALA A 135 10.05 -7.01 21.59
C ALA A 135 9.79 -7.76 22.90
N ASP A 136 10.85 -8.29 23.50
CA ASP A 136 10.76 -8.81 24.86
C ASP A 136 10.30 -7.69 25.78
N ARG A 137 9.30 -7.98 26.62
CA ARG A 137 8.84 -7.01 27.61
C ARG A 137 9.97 -6.71 28.58
N SER A 138 10.34 -5.45 28.71
CA SER A 138 11.30 -5.04 29.72
C SER A 138 10.71 -5.30 31.11
N ARG A 139 11.57 -5.46 32.13
CA ARG A 139 11.12 -5.46 33.54
C ARG A 139 10.32 -4.20 33.88
N LEU A 140 10.57 -3.09 33.19
CA LEU A 140 9.86 -1.82 33.36
C LEU A 140 8.41 -1.86 32.82
N ASP A 141 8.08 -2.80 31.92
CA ASP A 141 6.73 -2.94 31.36
C ASP A 141 5.85 -3.89 32.19
N ARG A 142 6.40 -4.54 33.22
CA ARG A 142 5.64 -5.38 34.14
C ARG A 142 5.02 -4.48 35.22
N PRO A 143 3.72 -4.59 35.52
CA PRO A 143 3.14 -3.87 36.66
C PRO A 143 3.97 -4.20 37.91
N ALA A 144 4.32 -3.16 38.68
CA ALA A 144 5.02 -3.34 39.94
C ALA A 144 4.19 -4.32 40.78
N ALA A 145 4.79 -5.45 41.15
CA ALA A 145 4.15 -6.41 42.03
C ALA A 145 3.79 -5.67 43.31
N SER A 146 2.51 -5.45 43.54
CA SER A 146 2.00 -4.89 44.79
C SER A 146 2.22 -5.97 45.85
N GLY A 147 3.20 -5.74 46.72
CA GLY A 147 3.36 -6.49 47.97
C GLY A 147 2.50 -5.91 49.07
#